data_AF-A0A3D5S3R9-F1
#
_entry.id   AF-A0A3D5S3R9-F1
#
_cell.length_a   1.000
_cell.length_b   1.000
_cell.length_c   1.000
_cell.angle_alpha   90.00
_cell.angle_beta   90.00
_cell.angle_gamma   90.00
#
_symmetry.space_group_name_H-M   'P 1'
#
loop_
_entity.id
_entity.type
_entity.pdbx_description
1 polymer ?
#
loop_
_entity_poly.entity_id
_entity_poly.type
_entity_poly.pdbx_seq_one_letter_code
_entity_poly.pdbx_strand_id
1 'polypeptide(L)' 'MKKQFKDKIVLVTGGTGSIGSEIVRQLLENDARQVRVYSRDETKQFEL' A
#
# COMPACT_ATOMS: atom_id res chain seq x y z
N MET A 1 6.62 14.10 4.67
CA MET A 1 6.58 12.68 5.09
C MET A 1 7.58 11.77 4.36
N LYS A 2 8.09 12.12 3.17
CA LYS A 2 9.03 11.31 2.37
C LYS A 2 10.15 10.57 3.14
N LYS A 3 10.73 11.17 4.18
CA LYS A 3 11.81 10.52 4.96
C LYS A 3 11.35 9.35 5.84
N GLN A 4 10.06 9.26 6.20
CA GLN A 4 9.59 8.30 7.19
C GLN A 4 9.47 6.87 6.65
N PHE A 5 9.10 6.73 5.36
CA PHE A 5 8.90 5.44 4.72
C PHE A 5 10.01 5.04 3.77
N LYS A 6 10.95 5.95 3.49
CA LYS A 6 12.12 5.67 2.66
C LYS A 6 12.83 4.38 3.12
N ASP A 7 13.06 3.48 2.16
CA ASP A 7 13.74 2.20 2.35
C ASP A 7 13.02 1.20 3.29
N LYS A 8 11.78 1.48 3.72
CA LYS A 8 10.99 0.59 4.58
C LYS A 8 10.18 -0.43 3.79
N ILE A 9 9.94 -1.60 4.40
CA ILE A 9 8.93 -2.57 3.95
C ILE A 9 7.67 -2.34 4.77
N VAL A 10 6.52 -2.15 4.11
CA VAL A 10 5.23 -1.88 4.76
C VAL A 10 4.19 -2.92 4.34
N LEU A 11 3.43 -3.45 5.30
CA LEU A 11 2.27 -4.32 5.06
C LEU A 11 0.99 -3.51 5.30
N VAL A 12 0.11 -3.47 4.30
CA VAL A 12 -1.20 -2.82 4.37
C VAL A 12 -2.29 -3.89 4.34
N THR A 13 -2.96 -4.11 5.47
CA THR A 13 -4.12 -4.99 5.57
C THR A 13 -5.39 -4.24 5.15
N GLY A 14 -6.26 -4.89 4.36
CA GLY A 14 -7.41 -4.22 3.77
C GLY A 14 -7.02 -3.19 2.70
N GLY A 15 -5.83 -3.33 2.11
CA GLY A 15 -5.28 -2.34 1.17
C GLY A 15 -6.03 -2.22 -0.16
N THR A 16 -6.97 -3.12 -0.45
CA THR A 16 -7.86 -3.04 -1.62
C THR A 16 -9.13 -2.23 -1.38
N GLY A 17 -9.40 -1.79 -0.14
CA GLY A 17 -10.49 -0.86 0.16
C GLY A 17 -10.17 0.57 -0.26
N SER A 18 -11.18 1.45 -0.35
CA SER A 18 -11.00 2.83 -0.82
C SER A 18 -9.86 3.57 -0.09
N ILE A 19 -9.88 3.55 1.25
CA ILE A 19 -8.84 4.18 2.08
C ILE A 19 -7.51 3.43 1.96
N GLY A 20 -7.55 2.10 1.96
CA GLY A 20 -6.36 1.26 1.86
C GLY A 20 -5.57 1.52 0.57
N SER A 21 -6.28 1.64 -0.56
CA SER A 21 -5.68 1.88 -1.87
C SER A 21 -4.97 3.24 -1.92
N GLU A 22 -5.56 4.25 -1.28
CA GLU A 22 -4.99 5.59 -1.21
C GLU A 22 -3.74 5.61 -0.32
N ILE A 23 -3.77 4.90 0.81
CA ILE A 23 -2.58 4.71 1.66
C ILE A 23 -1.46 4.01 0.87
N VAL A 24 -1.77 3.00 0.07
CA VAL A 24 -0.79 2.32 -0.79
C VAL A 24 -0.16 3.30 -1.78
N ARG A 25 -0.96 4.12 -2.48
CA ARG A 25 -0.44 5.15 -3.39
C ARG A 25 0.50 6.12 -2.69
N GLN A 26 0.09 6.64 -1.53
CA GLN A 26 0.93 7.56 -0.76
C GLN A 26 2.23 6.91 -0.26
N LEU A 27 2.20 5.63 0.13
CA LEU A 27 3.43 4.93 0.53
C LEU A 27 4.42 4.81 -0.63
N LEU A 28 3.93 4.55 -1.85
CA LEU A 28 4.75 4.48 -3.06
C LEU A 28 5.34 5.87 -3.43
N GLU A 29 4.56 6.94 -3.31
CA GLU A 29 5.04 8.32 -3.54
C GLU A 29 6.06 8.81 -2.48
N ASN A 30 6.09 8.16 -1.32
CA ASN A 30 7.00 8.47 -0.22
C ASN A 30 8.18 7.49 -0.11
N ASP A 31 8.58 6.90 -1.25
CA ASP A 31 9.80 6.08 -1.41
C ASP A 31 9.86 4.82 -0.52
N ALA A 32 8.71 4.23 -0.19
CA ALA A 32 8.70 2.92 0.45
C ALA A 32 9.41 1.88 -0.44
N ARG A 33 10.34 1.11 0.15
CA ARG A 33 11.09 0.07 -0.59
C ARG A 33 10.19 -1.02 -1.14
N GLN A 34 9.19 -1.40 -0.35
CA GLN A 34 8.23 -2.43 -0.70
C GLN A 34 6.93 -2.18 0.05
N VAL A 35 5.82 -2.21 -0.67
CA VAL A 35 4.47 -2.22 -0.08
C VAL A 35 3.84 -3.57 -0.38
N ARG A 36 3.41 -4.28 0.66
CA ARG A 36 2.68 -5.54 0.55
C ARG A 36 1.22 -5.27 0.86
N VAL A 37 0.34 -5.60 -0.08
CA VAL A 37 -1.10 -5.45 0.11
C VAL A 37 -1.70 -6.80 0.47
N TYR A 38 -2.42 -6.85 1.59
CA TYR A 38 -3.13 -8.04 2.02
C TYR A 38 -4.63 -7.77 2.07
N SER A 39 -5.40 -8.56 1.32
CA SER A 39 -6.86 -8.55 1.32
C SER A 39 -7.40 -9.94 0.99
N ARG A 40 -8.72 -10.13 1.12
CA ARG A 40 -9.40 -11.39 0.80
C ARG A 40 -10.10 -11.38 -0.56
N ASP A 41 -10.23 -10.20 -1.17
CA ASP A 41 -10.98 -10.00 -2.41
C ASP A 41 -10.01 -9.98 -3.58
N GLU A 42 -9.97 -11.08 -4.33
CA GLU A 42 -9.04 -11.28 -5.45
C GLU A 42 -9.33 -10.30 -6.60
N THR A 43 -10.61 -10.00 -6.86
CA THR A 43 -11.01 -9.06 -7.91
C THR A 43 -10.49 -7.67 -7.59
N LYS A 44 -10.70 -7.18 -6.37
CA LYS A 44 -10.18 -5.86 -5.97
C LYS A 44 -8.67 -5.82 -5.86
N GLN A 45 -8.04 -6.96 -5.61
CA GLN A 45 -6.59 -7.07 -5.61
C GLN A 45 -6.01 -7.03 -7.03
N PHE A 46 -6.75 -7.52 -8.01
CA PHE A 46 -6.42 -7.40 -9.44
C PHE A 46 -6.65 -5.98 -9.98
N GLU A 47 -7.68 -5.29 -9.50
CA GLU A 47 -8.00 -3.90 -9.88
C GLU A 47 -7.06 -2.85 -9.27
N LEU A 48 -6.43 -3.16 -8.14
CA LEU A 48 -5.54 -2.25 -7.39
C LEU A 48 -4.21 -2.02 -8.09
#